data_AF-A0A9Q3JSG1-F1
#
_entry.id   AF-A0A9Q3JSG1-F1
#
_cell.length_a   1.000
_cell.length_b   1.000
_cell.length_c   1.000
_cell.angle_alpha   90.00
_cell.angle_beta   90.00
_cell.angle_gamma   90.00
#
_symmetry.space_group_name_H-M   'P 1'
#
loop_
_entity.id
_entity.type
_entity.pdbx_description
1 polymer ?
#
loop_
_entity_poly.entity_id
_entity_poly.type
_entity_poly.pdbx_seq_one_letter_code
_entity_poly.pdbx_strand_id
1 'polypeptide(L)'
;MIQTLEDMIRRFCAYDLEFKDSYGFTHGWNPKHPVDTLKKDLVDIHPAASSFKLLLDEVRHNANKRINDAFEYTKQKWDKSHENPEFKVGDSILASTFNFNNIKGPKKFKDSFSGPFIKYR
;
A
#
# COMPACT_ATOMS: atom_id res chain seq x y z
N MET A 1 8.75 -28.97 -15.41
CA MET A 1 7.40 -29.57 -15.49
C MET A 1 6.77 -29.45 -14.11
N ILE A 2 5.65 -28.74 -13.97
CA ILE A 2 4.94 -28.59 -12.70
C ILE A 2 4.18 -29.89 -12.45
N GLN A 3 4.48 -30.56 -11.34
CA GLN A 3 3.91 -31.89 -11.06
C GLN A 3 2.85 -31.85 -9.95
N THR A 4 2.81 -30.80 -9.12
CA THR A 4 1.85 -30.68 -8.01
C THR A 4 1.39 -29.24 -7.80
N LEU A 5 0.22 -29.08 -7.17
CA LEU A 5 -0.35 -27.77 -6.81
C LEU A 5 0.58 -26.97 -5.87
N GLU A 6 1.29 -27.68 -4.99
CA GLU A 6 2.27 -27.06 -4.09
C GLU A 6 3.49 -26.53 -4.84
N ASP A 7 3.96 -27.25 -5.87
CA ASP A 7 5.04 -26.78 -6.76
C ASP A 7 4.59 -25.54 -7.56
N MET A 8 3.30 -25.48 -7.94
CA MET A 8 2.72 -24.30 -8.59
C MET A 8 2.67 -23.08 -7.67
N ILE A 9 2.20 -23.25 -6.42
CA ILE A 9 2.10 -22.16 -5.44
C ILE A 9 3.48 -21.69 -4.99
N ARG A 10 4.44 -22.61 -4.76
CA ARG A 10 5.82 -22.22 -4.42
C ARG A 10 6.48 -21.40 -5.51
N ARG A 11 6.24 -21.74 -6.79
CA ARG A 11 6.76 -20.95 -7.91
C ARG A 11 6.08 -19.59 -8.02
N PHE A 12 4.78 -19.50 -7.74
CA PHE A 12 4.03 -18.24 -7.69
C PHE A 12 4.51 -17.31 -6.58
N CYS A 13 4.90 -17.84 -5.42
CA CYS A 13 5.42 -17.04 -4.31
C CYS A 13 6.92 -16.70 -4.44
N ALA A 14 7.71 -17.57 -5.10
CA ALA A 14 9.17 -17.39 -5.22
C ALA A 14 9.58 -16.53 -6.43
N TYR A 15 8.76 -16.53 -7.48
CA TYR A 15 8.98 -15.72 -8.68
C TYR A 15 7.73 -14.87 -8.87
N ASP A 16 7.86 -13.55 -8.78
CA ASP A 16 6.90 -12.69 -9.45
C ASP A 16 6.77 -13.17 -10.90
N LEU A 17 5.55 -13.03 -11.43
CA LEU A 17 4.93 -13.66 -12.60
C LEU A 17 5.63 -13.51 -13.97
N GLU A 18 6.96 -13.47 -14.02
CA GLU A 18 7.80 -13.29 -15.20
C GLU A 18 8.67 -14.54 -15.42
N PHE A 19 8.22 -15.41 -16.31
CA PHE A 19 9.03 -16.51 -16.83
C PHE A 19 9.93 -15.97 -17.95
N LYS A 20 11.25 -16.11 -17.84
CA LYS A 20 12.19 -15.81 -18.93
C LYS A 20 12.55 -17.09 -19.69
N ASP A 21 12.37 -17.06 -21.01
CA ASP A 21 12.78 -18.17 -21.88
C ASP A 21 14.30 -18.15 -22.14
N SER A 22 14.86 -19.20 -22.74
CA SER A 22 16.30 -19.33 -23.02
C SER A 22 16.87 -18.25 -23.96
N TYR A 23 16.00 -17.48 -24.61
CA TYR A 23 16.33 -16.33 -25.45
C TYR A 23 16.20 -14.98 -24.73
N GLY A 24 15.88 -14.97 -23.42
CA GLY A 24 15.87 -13.78 -22.58
C GLY A 24 14.58 -12.94 -22.58
N PHE A 25 13.52 -13.38 -23.26
CA PHE A 25 12.23 -12.68 -23.29
C PHE A 25 11.40 -12.98 -22.04
N THR A 26 10.85 -11.94 -21.40
CA THR A 26 9.93 -12.05 -20.26
C THR A 26 8.51 -12.34 -20.75
N HIS A 27 8.04 -13.56 -20.51
CA HIS A 27 6.64 -13.90 -20.64
C HIS A 27 5.98 -13.65 -19.29
N GLY A 28 5.50 -12.42 -19.10
CA GLY A 28 4.51 -12.13 -18.06
C GLY A 28 3.19 -12.82 -18.41
N TRP A 29 2.43 -13.30 -17.42
CA TRP A 29 1.02 -13.65 -17.65
C TRP A 29 0.25 -12.35 -17.89
N ASN A 30 0.27 -11.88 -19.13
CA ASN A 30 -0.50 -10.74 -19.57
C ASN A 30 -1.81 -11.30 -20.15
N PRO A 31 -2.95 -11.23 -19.44
CA PRO A 31 -4.24 -11.55 -20.02
C PRO A 31 -4.63 -10.42 -20.98
N LYS A 32 -3.91 -10.29 -22.10
CA LYS A 32 -4.13 -9.27 -23.13
C LYS A 32 -4.59 -9.87 -24.45
N HIS A 33 -4.84 -11.18 -24.51
CA HIS A 33 -5.50 -11.74 -25.69
C HIS A 33 -7.02 -11.52 -25.56
N PRO A 34 -7.69 -10.91 -26.57
CA PRO A 34 -9.15 -10.79 -26.61
C PRO A 34 -9.86 -12.15 -26.48
N VAL A 35 -9.17 -13.22 -26.88
CA VAL A 35 -9.62 -14.60 -26.83
C VAL A 35 -9.92 -15.07 -25.39
N ASP A 36 -9.14 -14.61 -24.41
CA ASP A 36 -9.36 -14.95 -22.99
C ASP A 36 -10.54 -14.18 -22.40
N THR A 37 -10.88 -13.04 -23.00
CA THR A 37 -12.06 -12.24 -22.62
C THR A 37 -13.34 -12.84 -23.22
N LEU A 38 -13.24 -13.47 -24.40
CA LEU A 38 -14.34 -14.10 -25.13
C LEU A 38 -14.76 -15.48 -24.57
N LYS A 39 -13.93 -16.12 -23.74
CA LYS A 39 -14.18 -17.47 -23.20
C LYS A 39 -14.56 -17.49 -21.71
N LYS A 40 -15.09 -16.40 -21.17
CA LYS A 40 -15.54 -16.34 -19.76
C LYS A 40 -16.62 -17.37 -19.45
N ASP A 41 -17.42 -17.74 -20.45
CA ASP A 41 -18.53 -18.67 -20.30
C ASP A 41 -18.16 -20.14 -20.62
N LEU A 42 -16.91 -20.41 -21.05
CA LEU A 42 -16.47 -21.75 -21.48
C LEU A 42 -15.54 -22.46 -20.48
N VAL A 43 -15.14 -21.80 -19.40
CA VAL A 43 -14.28 -22.43 -18.40
C VAL A 43 -15.19 -23.06 -17.34
N ASP A 44 -15.35 -24.37 -17.39
CA ASP A 44 -15.92 -25.15 -16.29
C ASP A 44 -14.96 -25.06 -15.09
N ILE A 45 -15.17 -24.02 -14.27
CA ILE A 45 -14.43 -23.85 -13.03
C ILE A 45 -14.93 -24.92 -12.07
N HIS A 46 -14.03 -25.80 -11.64
CA HIS A 46 -14.34 -26.81 -10.63
C HIS A 46 -15.02 -26.14 -9.41
N PRO A 47 -16.12 -26.69 -8.87
CA PRO A 47 -16.92 -26.03 -7.84
C PRO A 47 -16.12 -25.59 -6.60
N ALA A 48 -15.06 -26.34 -6.26
CA ALA A 48 -14.14 -25.97 -5.18
C ALA A 48 -13.30 -24.70 -5.46
N ALA A 49 -12.96 -24.42 -6.73
CA ALA A 49 -12.27 -23.19 -7.10
C ALA A 49 -13.21 -21.97 -7.07
N SER A 50 -14.49 -22.18 -7.41
CA SER A 50 -15.53 -21.15 -7.29
C SER A 50 -15.79 -20.78 -5.83
N SER A 51 -15.94 -21.77 -4.95
CA SER A 51 -16.12 -21.52 -3.50
C SER A 51 -14.89 -20.86 -2.88
N PHE A 52 -13.68 -21.25 -3.30
CA PHE A 52 -12.45 -20.62 -2.82
C PHE A 52 -12.34 -19.14 -3.22
N LYS A 53 -12.77 -18.78 -4.43
CA LYS A 53 -12.81 -17.38 -4.87
C LYS A 53 -13.74 -16.54 -3.98
N LEU A 54 -14.94 -17.04 -3.70
CA LEU A 54 -15.89 -16.35 -2.82
C LEU A 54 -15.30 -16.10 -1.43
N LEU A 55 -14.64 -17.13 -0.87
CA LEU A 55 -13.95 -17.01 0.41
C LEU A 55 -12.83 -15.96 0.35
N LEU A 56 -12.02 -15.94 -0.70
CA LEU A 56 -10.97 -14.94 -0.86
C LEU A 56 -11.52 -13.51 -0.97
N ASP A 57 -12.62 -13.32 -1.69
CA ASP A 57 -13.25 -12.01 -1.85
C ASP A 57 -13.83 -11.51 -0.52
N GLU A 58 -14.44 -12.41 0.27
CA GLU A 58 -14.91 -12.10 1.63
C GLU A 58 -13.75 -11.75 2.57
N VAL A 59 -12.68 -12.55 2.57
CA VAL A 59 -11.47 -12.28 3.37
C VAL A 59 -10.84 -10.95 2.98
N ARG A 60 -10.76 -10.64 1.69
CA ARG A 60 -10.25 -9.36 1.19
C ARG A 60 -11.12 -8.19 1.66
N HIS A 61 -12.43 -8.32 1.57
CA HIS A 61 -13.36 -7.29 2.05
C HIS A 61 -13.17 -7.03 3.55
N ASN A 62 -13.12 -8.09 4.34
CA ASN A 62 -12.90 -8.00 5.79
C ASN A 62 -11.54 -7.40 6.13
N ALA A 63 -10.47 -7.79 5.45
CA ALA A 63 -9.14 -7.22 5.64
C ALA A 63 -9.11 -5.72 5.37
N ASN A 64 -9.71 -5.28 4.25
CA ASN A 64 -9.81 -3.86 3.90
C ASN A 64 -10.59 -3.07 4.95
N LYS A 65 -11.70 -3.62 5.43
CA LYS A 65 -12.48 -3.00 6.50
C LYS A 65 -11.63 -2.81 7.77
N ARG A 66 -10.88 -3.84 8.18
CA ARG A 66 -10.02 -3.76 9.39
C ARG A 66 -8.90 -2.74 9.25
N ILE A 67 -8.33 -2.59 8.05
CA ILE A 67 -7.32 -1.55 7.78
C ILE A 67 -7.95 -0.16 7.95
N ASN A 68 -9.13 0.06 7.40
CA ASN A 68 -9.84 1.34 7.52
C ASN A 68 -10.21 1.64 8.97
N ASP A 69 -10.78 0.67 9.69
CA ASP A 69 -11.14 0.82 11.11
C ASP A 69 -9.90 1.17 11.97
N ALA A 70 -8.76 0.52 11.71
CA ALA A 70 -7.51 0.80 12.41
C ALA A 70 -6.97 2.20 12.11
N PHE A 71 -7.09 2.66 10.86
CA PHE A 71 -6.72 4.01 10.45
C PHE A 71 -7.61 5.06 11.15
N GLU A 72 -8.93 4.86 11.13
CA GLU A 72 -9.88 5.75 11.80
C GLU A 72 -9.65 5.81 13.31
N TYR A 73 -9.41 4.67 13.96
CA TYR A 73 -9.06 4.62 15.38
C TYR A 73 -7.81 5.44 15.69
N THR A 74 -6.77 5.29 14.86
CA THR A 74 -5.51 6.04 15.04
C THR A 74 -5.74 7.54 14.86
N LYS A 75 -6.52 7.93 13.85
CA LYS A 75 -6.91 9.33 13.63
C LYS A 75 -7.68 9.90 14.81
N GLN A 76 -8.73 9.22 15.28
CA GLN A 76 -9.50 9.68 16.44
C GLN A 76 -8.66 9.77 17.71
N LYS A 77 -7.75 8.80 17.93
CA LYS A 77 -6.81 8.85 19.06
C LYS A 77 -5.88 10.06 18.95
N TRP A 78 -5.38 10.34 17.74
CA TRP A 78 -4.54 11.50 17.47
C TRP A 78 -5.31 12.80 17.76
N ASP A 79 -6.52 12.95 17.20
CA ASP A 79 -7.36 14.13 17.35
C ASP A 79 -7.77 14.37 18.82
N LYS A 80 -7.99 13.31 19.61
CA LYS A 80 -8.31 13.42 21.04
C LYS A 80 -7.11 13.80 21.91
N SER A 81 -5.90 13.40 21.50
CA SER A 81 -4.68 13.62 22.30
C SER A 81 -3.95 14.92 21.94
N HIS A 82 -4.22 15.48 20.76
CA HIS A 82 -3.59 16.70 20.28
C HIS A 82 -4.62 17.82 20.23
N GLU A 83 -4.54 18.74 21.18
CA GLU A 83 -5.18 20.04 21.07
C GLU A 83 -4.36 20.89 20.09
N ASN A 84 -5.01 21.49 19.09
CA ASN A 84 -4.32 22.41 18.19
C ASN A 84 -3.94 23.67 19.00
N PRO A 85 -2.64 23.96 19.17
CA PRO A 85 -2.24 25.17 19.88
C PRO A 85 -2.70 26.41 19.11
N GLU A 86 -3.39 27.32 19.79
CA GLU A 86 -3.69 28.64 19.25
C GLU A 86 -2.44 29.53 19.35
N PHE A 87 -1.79 29.78 18.21
CA PHE A 87 -0.64 30.69 18.14
C PHE A 87 -1.11 32.12 17.87
N LYS A 88 -0.67 33.07 18.71
CA LYS A 88 -0.82 34.51 18.43
C LYS A 88 0.41 35.02 17.70
N VAL A 89 0.20 36.05 16.88
CA VAL A 89 1.31 36.72 16.18
C VAL A 89 2.25 37.32 17.23
N GLY A 90 3.53 36.94 17.18
CA GLY A 90 4.54 37.36 18.15
C GLY A 90 4.91 36.32 19.22
N ASP A 91 4.17 35.22 19.35
CA ASP A 91 4.53 34.14 20.29
C ASP A 91 5.83 33.46 19.85
N SER A 92 6.74 33.20 20.80
CA SER A 92 7.97 32.46 20.50
C SER A 92 7.65 30.98 20.31
N ILE A 93 7.88 30.48 19.10
CA ILE A 93 7.62 29.09 18.73
C ILE A 93 8.92 28.35 18.45
N LEU A 94 8.97 27.10 18.90
CA LEU A 94 10.03 26.17 18.55
C LEU A 94 9.54 25.25 17.43
N ALA A 95 10.05 25.46 16.22
CA ALA A 95 9.76 24.59 15.08
C ALA A 95 10.80 23.47 15.01
N SER A 96 10.35 22.23 15.20
CA SER A 96 11.17 21.05 14.94
C SER A 96 11.46 20.94 13.45
N THR A 97 12.73 20.94 13.08
CA THR A 97 13.17 20.87 11.68
C THR A 97 13.31 19.45 11.14
N PHE A 98 13.01 18.45 11.97
CA PHE A 98 13.17 17.03 11.66
C PHE A 98 12.31 16.58 10.46
N ASN A 99 11.09 17.11 10.35
CA ASN A 99 10.12 16.73 9.32
C ASN A 99 10.08 17.66 8.10
N PHE A 100 10.91 18.72 8.05
CA PHE A 100 10.98 19.57 6.86
C PHE A 100 11.77 18.89 5.74
N ASN A 101 11.04 18.30 4.80
CA ASN A 101 11.60 17.71 3.56
C ASN A 101 12.06 18.79 2.54
N ASN A 102 11.60 20.03 2.69
CA ASN A 102 11.86 21.12 1.75
C ASN A 102 13.18 21.88 2.01
N ILE A 103 13.90 21.54 3.08
CA ILE A 103 15.17 22.19 3.45
C ILE A 103 16.32 21.27 3.03
N LYS A 104 17.12 21.72 2.04
CA LYS A 104 18.33 21.01 1.57
C LYS A 104 19.37 20.91 2.70
N GLY A 105 19.89 19.71 2.95
CA GLY A 105 20.94 19.46 3.94
C GLY A 105 20.77 18.14 4.72
N PRO A 106 21.81 17.67 5.44
CA PRO A 106 21.77 16.43 6.21
C PRO A 106 20.74 16.50 7.35
N LYS A 107 19.79 15.56 7.36
CA LYS A 107 18.65 15.54 8.32
C LYS A 107 19.06 15.46 9.80
N LYS A 108 20.25 14.94 10.10
CA LYS A 108 20.73 14.68 11.47
C LYS A 108 21.32 15.90 12.18
N PHE A 109 21.56 17.00 11.46
CA PHE A 109 22.19 18.22 11.97
C PHE A 109 21.34 19.47 11.70
N LYS A 110 20.02 19.33 11.69
CA LYS A 110 19.14 20.48 11.55
C LYS A 110 18.84 21.00 12.95
N ASP A 111 19.33 22.20 13.26
CA ASP A 111 18.99 22.87 14.50
C ASP A 111 17.49 23.16 14.55
N SER A 112 16.91 23.08 15.76
CA SER A 112 15.54 23.52 15.98
C SER A 112 15.47 25.03 15.81
N PHE A 113 14.49 25.52 15.03
CA PHE A 113 14.31 26.96 14.84
C PHE A 113 13.47 27.52 15.97
N SER A 114 13.98 28.53 16.68
CA SER A 114 13.23 29.31 17.66
C SER A 114 13.03 30.73 17.15
N GLY A 115 11.78 31.19 17.01
CA GLY A 115 11.50 32.55 16.56
C GLY A 115 10.03 32.93 16.76
N PRO A 116 9.70 34.24 16.61
CA PRO A 116 8.33 34.69 16.75
C PRO A 116 7.45 34.10 15.63
N PHE A 117 6.22 33.73 15.97
CA PHE A 117 5.22 33.29 15.00
C PHE A 117 4.77 34.47 14.15
N ILE A 118 5.08 34.41 12.85
CA ILE A 118 4.74 35.43 11.86
C ILE A 118 3.77 34.81 10.86
N LYS A 119 2.59 35.42 10.72
CA LYS A 119 1.61 35.05 9.70
C LYS A 119 1.85 35.87 8.44
N TYR A 120 2.51 35.29 7.44
CA TYR A 120 2.60 35.91 6.11
C TYR A 120 1.22 35.85 5.43
N ARG A 121 0.77 36.97 4.88
CA ARG A 121 -0.50 37.12 4.17
C ARG A 121 -0.35 36.71 2.71
#